data_AF-A0A7V3J3G5-F1
#
_entry.id   AF-A0A7V3J3G5-F1
#
_cell.length_a   1.000
_cell.length_b   1.000
_cell.length_c   1.000
_cell.angle_alpha   90.00
_cell.angle_beta   90.00
_cell.angle_gamma   90.00
#
_symmetry.space_group_name_H-M   'P 1'
#
loop_
_entity.id
_entity.type
_entity.pdbx_description
1 polymer ?
#
loop_
_entity_poly.entity_id
_entity_poly.type
_entity_poly.pdbx_seq_one_letter_code
_entity_poly.pdbx_strand_id
1 'polypeptide(L)'
;PPMFVDLINAPARRRVEDSLAAAKSKSALEQRLNGLPEDEQHAVLLDLVRSHIAAVLGTTTAQAIDPDKAFSELGFDSLTAVEMRNRLKAATGLSLSPTLIFDYPNSTALAGYFREELVGAPTRETEQPVAGEAEIQRVVASIPVKRLRRAGVLDLLLRLANETDGIGADEQTREKDLAEMDLEDLVNAALLDDDE
;
A
#
# COMPACT_ATOMS: atom_id res chain seq x y z
N PRO A 1 -26.34 -17.99 46.33
CA PRO A 1 -25.57 -16.75 46.12
C PRO A 1 -25.49 -16.36 44.62
N PRO A 2 -26.23 -15.33 44.18
CA PRO A 2 -26.13 -14.79 42.82
C PRO A 2 -25.12 -13.64 42.78
N MET A 3 -23.87 -13.91 42.43
CA MET A 3 -22.81 -12.89 42.35
C MET A 3 -22.07 -12.88 40.99
N PHE A 4 -22.56 -13.60 39.97
CA PHE A 4 -21.84 -13.79 38.71
C PHE A 4 -22.60 -13.36 37.43
N VAL A 5 -23.78 -12.75 37.53
CA VAL A 5 -24.61 -12.44 36.35
C VAL A 5 -24.33 -11.04 35.77
N ASP A 6 -23.69 -10.15 36.52
CA ASP A 6 -23.46 -8.76 36.09
C ASP A 6 -22.28 -8.56 35.13
N LEU A 7 -21.43 -9.58 34.92
CA LEU A 7 -20.19 -9.43 34.14
C LEU A 7 -20.34 -9.70 32.63
N ILE A 8 -21.51 -10.12 32.15
CA ILE A 8 -21.72 -10.50 30.75
C ILE A 8 -22.24 -9.33 29.86
N ASN A 9 -22.82 -8.27 30.45
CA ASN A 9 -23.41 -7.17 29.67
C ASN A 9 -22.55 -5.90 29.55
N ALA A 10 -21.45 -5.80 30.30
CA ALA A 10 -20.57 -4.63 30.28
C ALA A 10 -19.76 -4.40 28.97
N PRO A 11 -19.28 -5.43 28.24
CA PRO A 11 -18.40 -5.19 27.09
C PRO A 11 -19.16 -4.82 25.80
N ALA A 12 -20.44 -5.19 25.67
CA ALA A 12 -21.21 -4.95 24.46
C ALA A 12 -21.59 -3.48 24.29
N ARG A 13 -22.01 -2.80 25.37
CA ARG A 13 -22.41 -1.38 25.32
C ARG A 13 -21.25 -0.46 24.92
N ARG A 14 -20.06 -0.65 25.51
CA ARG A 14 -18.87 0.15 25.21
C ARG A 14 -18.45 0.05 23.74
N ARG A 15 -18.51 -1.14 23.14
CA ARG A 15 -18.15 -1.32 21.72
C ARG A 15 -19.10 -0.61 20.76
N VAL A 16 -20.40 -0.55 21.09
CA VAL A 16 -21.39 0.16 20.28
C VAL A 16 -21.15 1.67 20.33
N GLU A 17 -20.83 2.20 21.52
CA GLU A 17 -20.52 3.62 21.71
C GLU A 17 -19.25 4.03 20.95
N ASP A 18 -18.16 3.24 21.05
CA ASP A 18 -16.92 3.47 20.32
C ASP A 18 -17.14 3.42 18.80
N SER A 19 -17.96 2.48 18.32
CA SER A 19 -18.27 2.36 16.88
C SER A 19 -19.08 3.55 16.37
N LEU A 20 -20.04 4.05 17.17
CA LEU A 20 -20.83 5.23 16.83
C LEU A 20 -19.95 6.50 16.82
N ALA A 21 -19.03 6.61 17.78
CA ALA A 21 -18.07 7.72 17.84
C ALA A 21 -17.14 7.71 16.63
N ALA A 22 -16.57 6.55 16.28
CA ALA A 22 -15.72 6.38 15.10
C ALA A 22 -16.46 6.73 13.80
N ALA A 23 -17.72 6.29 13.64
CA ALA A 23 -18.54 6.62 12.47
C ALA A 23 -18.82 8.14 12.37
N LYS A 24 -19.08 8.81 13.50
CA LYS A 24 -19.24 10.27 13.54
C LYS A 24 -17.94 10.98 13.15
N SER A 25 -16.80 10.58 13.72
CA SER A 25 -15.48 11.13 13.37
C SER A 25 -15.20 10.99 11.86
N LYS A 26 -15.45 9.81 11.29
CA LYS A 26 -15.32 9.55 9.86
C LYS A 26 -16.18 10.52 9.04
N SER A 27 -17.48 10.59 9.33
CA SER A 27 -18.41 11.45 8.59
C SER A 27 -18.05 12.95 8.67
N ALA A 28 -17.59 13.42 9.82
CA ALA A 28 -17.16 14.81 10.01
C ALA A 28 -15.88 15.12 9.24
N LEU A 29 -14.93 14.17 9.21
CA LEU A 29 -13.70 14.30 8.45
C LEU A 29 -13.98 14.26 6.94
N GLU A 30 -14.78 13.33 6.45
CA GLU A 30 -15.22 13.25 5.05
C GLU A 30 -15.94 14.54 4.61
N GLN A 31 -16.84 15.08 5.44
CA GLN A 31 -17.53 16.33 5.14
C GLN A 31 -16.57 17.53 5.05
N ARG A 32 -15.55 17.56 5.91
CA ARG A 32 -14.51 18.60 5.87
C ARG A 32 -13.65 18.50 4.63
N LEU A 33 -13.36 17.29 4.14
CA LEU A 33 -12.48 17.06 2.99
C LEU A 33 -13.19 17.26 1.64
N ASN A 34 -14.45 16.84 1.50
CA ASN A 34 -15.20 16.90 0.22
C ASN A 34 -15.37 18.32 -0.38
N GLY A 35 -15.16 19.37 0.41
CA GLY A 35 -15.22 20.77 -0.06
C GLY A 35 -13.88 21.43 -0.37
N LEU A 36 -12.77 20.71 -0.18
CA LEU A 36 -11.41 21.24 -0.31
C LEU A 36 -10.73 20.72 -1.59
N PRO A 37 -9.84 21.50 -2.23
CA PRO A 37 -8.97 20.99 -3.29
C PRO A 37 -7.99 19.94 -2.76
N GLU A 38 -7.45 19.09 -3.64
CA GLU A 38 -6.62 17.93 -3.26
C GLU A 38 -5.41 18.31 -2.38
N ASP A 39 -4.72 19.41 -2.70
CA ASP A 39 -3.57 19.88 -1.92
C ASP A 39 -3.98 20.29 -0.49
N GLU A 40 -5.14 20.93 -0.35
CA GLU A 40 -5.67 21.33 0.96
C GLU A 40 -6.20 20.13 1.75
N GLN A 41 -6.81 19.14 1.08
CA GLN A 41 -7.19 17.87 1.71
C GLN A 41 -5.95 17.16 2.27
N HIS A 42 -4.88 17.10 1.48
CA HIS A 42 -3.64 16.47 1.89
C HIS A 42 -2.99 17.23 3.06
N ALA A 43 -2.97 18.56 3.02
CA ALA A 43 -2.45 19.38 4.11
C ALA A 43 -3.23 19.16 5.43
N VAL A 44 -4.56 19.07 5.35
CA VAL A 44 -5.42 18.78 6.52
C VAL A 44 -5.11 17.40 7.11
N LEU A 45 -4.95 16.39 6.27
CA LEU A 45 -4.63 15.03 6.71
C LEU A 45 -3.21 14.93 7.27
N LEU A 46 -2.27 15.65 6.66
CA LEU A 46 -0.90 15.73 7.14
C LEU A 46 -0.82 16.36 8.53
N ASP A 47 -1.54 17.47 8.75
CA ASP A 47 -1.62 18.11 10.06
C ASP A 47 -2.27 17.20 11.12
N LEU A 48 -3.30 16.44 10.74
CA LEU A 48 -3.92 15.45 11.60
C LEU A 48 -2.91 14.36 12.02
N VAL A 49 -2.17 13.79 11.07
CA VAL A 49 -1.15 12.78 11.36
C VAL A 49 -0.06 13.34 12.27
N ARG A 50 0.51 14.50 11.94
CA ARG A 50 1.56 15.16 12.73
C ARG A 50 1.10 15.51 14.14
N SER A 51 -0.15 15.94 14.30
CA SER A 51 -0.75 16.21 15.61
C SER A 51 -0.84 14.94 16.47
N HIS A 52 -1.22 13.81 15.88
CA HIS A 52 -1.26 12.54 16.60
C HIS A 52 0.14 12.01 16.94
N ILE A 53 1.12 12.18 16.04
CA ILE A 53 2.53 11.84 16.31
C ILE A 53 3.06 12.66 17.49
N ALA A 54 2.87 13.98 17.45
CA ALA A 54 3.27 14.88 18.53
C ALA A 54 2.65 14.48 19.87
N ALA A 55 1.37 14.09 19.86
CA ALA A 55 0.66 13.66 21.05
C ALA A 55 1.08 12.27 21.58
N VAL A 56 1.70 11.42 20.75
CA VAL A 56 2.28 10.13 21.16
C VAL A 56 3.70 10.32 21.69
N LEU A 57 4.51 11.13 20.99
CA LEU A 57 5.90 11.39 21.38
C LEU A 57 6.03 12.36 22.56
N GLY A 58 5.02 13.20 22.81
CA GLY A 58 4.92 14.10 23.97
C GLY A 58 5.99 15.18 24.10
N THR A 59 6.98 15.21 23.20
CA THR A 59 8.22 16.00 23.31
C THR A 59 8.40 16.99 22.17
N THR A 60 7.45 17.06 21.23
CA THR A 60 7.54 17.93 20.04
C THR A 60 6.18 18.50 19.65
N THR A 61 6.19 19.67 19.02
CA THR A 61 4.99 20.27 18.40
C THR A 61 4.76 19.67 17.02
N ALA A 62 3.51 19.57 16.57
CA ALA A 62 3.15 19.03 15.25
C ALA A 62 3.98 19.66 14.11
N GLN A 63 4.19 20.97 14.15
CA GLN A 63 4.91 21.74 13.14
C GLN A 63 6.43 21.49 13.11
N ALA A 64 6.99 20.91 14.17
CA ALA A 64 8.41 20.57 14.26
C ALA A 64 8.72 19.16 13.73
N ILE A 65 7.69 18.35 13.46
CA ILE A 65 7.84 17.01 12.88
C ILE A 65 8.04 17.18 11.38
N ASP A 66 9.19 16.75 10.86
CA ASP A 66 9.42 16.66 9.43
C ASP A 66 8.47 15.60 8.83
N PRO A 67 7.64 15.96 7.83
CA PRO A 67 6.62 15.07 7.29
C PRO A 67 7.21 13.88 6.49
N ASP A 68 8.41 14.02 5.93
CA ASP A 68 9.05 13.02 5.07
C ASP A 68 10.02 12.12 5.86
N LYS A 69 10.37 12.54 7.09
CA LYS A 69 11.21 11.77 7.99
C LYS A 69 10.52 10.49 8.45
N ALA A 70 11.27 9.39 8.44
CA ALA A 70 10.76 8.09 8.84
C ALA A 70 10.41 8.06 10.34
N PHE A 71 9.33 7.36 10.69
CA PHE A 71 8.88 7.23 12.08
C PHE A 71 9.94 6.56 12.98
N SER A 72 10.70 5.60 12.46
CA SER A 72 11.82 4.97 13.18
C SER A 72 12.88 5.99 13.61
N GLU A 73 13.18 6.98 12.76
CA GLU A 73 14.14 8.05 13.05
C GLU A 73 13.57 9.13 14.00
N LEU A 74 12.25 9.18 14.16
CA LEU A 74 11.55 10.00 15.15
C LEU A 74 11.42 9.29 16.50
N GLY A 75 11.91 8.05 16.62
CA GLY A 75 11.87 7.27 17.85
C GLY A 75 10.60 6.44 18.02
N PHE A 76 9.87 6.13 16.94
CA PHE A 76 8.79 5.15 17.01
C PHE A 76 9.35 3.75 17.23
N ASP A 77 8.72 3.05 18.16
CA ASP A 77 8.90 1.65 18.47
C ASP A 77 7.59 0.87 18.25
N SER A 78 7.60 -0.44 18.52
CA SER A 78 6.43 -1.29 18.33
C SER A 78 5.23 -0.91 19.20
N LEU A 79 5.46 -0.32 20.39
CA LEU A 79 4.38 0.03 21.32
C LEU A 79 3.71 1.35 20.91
N THR A 80 4.53 2.37 20.63
CA THR A 80 4.10 3.67 20.12
C THR A 80 3.42 3.55 18.76
N ALA A 81 3.86 2.62 17.89
CA ALA A 81 3.18 2.31 16.64
C ALA A 81 1.74 1.81 16.86
N VAL A 82 1.54 0.91 17.83
CA VAL A 82 0.20 0.39 18.18
C VAL A 82 -0.68 1.49 18.78
N GLU A 83 -0.11 2.33 19.65
CA GLU A 83 -0.84 3.46 20.23
C GLU A 83 -1.25 4.46 19.14
N MET A 84 -0.31 4.83 18.26
CA MET A 84 -0.56 5.73 17.14
C MET A 84 -1.67 5.19 16.25
N ARG A 85 -1.61 3.90 15.88
CA ARG A 85 -2.67 3.25 15.10
C ARG A 85 -4.03 3.34 15.79
N ASN A 86 -4.10 3.10 17.10
CA ASN A 86 -5.36 3.18 17.85
C ASN A 86 -5.94 4.60 17.85
N ARG A 87 -5.08 5.60 18.05
CA ARG A 87 -5.49 7.01 18.01
C ARG A 87 -5.97 7.42 16.62
N LEU A 88 -5.24 7.05 15.58
CA LEU A 88 -5.63 7.30 14.19
C LEU A 88 -6.94 6.61 13.84
N LYS A 89 -7.13 5.35 14.23
CA LYS A 89 -8.39 4.62 14.04
C LYS A 89 -9.57 5.35 14.67
N ALA A 90 -9.41 5.90 15.87
CA ALA A 90 -10.46 6.66 16.53
C ALA A 90 -10.75 8.01 15.84
N ALA A 91 -9.70 8.67 15.32
CA ALA A 91 -9.81 9.96 14.66
C ALA A 91 -10.37 9.88 13.24
N THR A 92 -9.99 8.86 12.46
CA THR A 92 -10.42 8.68 11.07
C THR A 92 -11.64 7.78 10.94
N GLY A 93 -11.92 6.96 11.96
CA GLY A 93 -12.98 5.95 11.93
C GLY A 93 -12.72 4.79 10.95
N LEU A 94 -11.50 4.69 10.40
CA LEU A 94 -11.11 3.64 9.46
C LEU A 94 -10.68 2.36 10.18
N SER A 95 -10.80 1.23 9.49
CA SER A 95 -10.26 -0.04 9.96
C SER A 95 -8.79 -0.16 9.53
N LEU A 96 -7.87 0.19 10.43
CA LEU A 96 -6.44 0.24 10.12
C LEU A 96 -5.73 -1.10 10.34
N SER A 97 -4.86 -1.47 9.39
CA SER A 97 -3.98 -2.64 9.50
C SER A 97 -3.05 -2.53 10.72
N PRO A 98 -2.71 -3.64 11.39
CA PRO A 98 -1.66 -3.64 12.41
C PRO A 98 -0.26 -3.28 11.87
N THR A 99 -0.02 -3.44 10.56
CA THR A 99 1.26 -3.11 9.90
C THR A 99 1.33 -1.69 9.35
N LEU A 100 0.26 -0.90 9.46
CA LEU A 100 0.10 0.40 8.78
C LEU A 100 1.30 1.34 8.94
N ILE A 101 1.85 1.43 10.16
CA ILE A 101 2.97 2.33 10.48
C ILE A 101 4.26 1.90 9.77
N PHE A 102 4.40 0.62 9.42
CA PHE A 102 5.52 0.09 8.66
C PHE A 102 5.28 0.18 7.15
N ASP A 103 4.04 -0.02 6.71
CA ASP A 103 3.64 0.10 5.30
C ASP A 103 3.74 1.56 4.81
N TYR A 104 3.48 2.51 5.71
CA TYR A 104 3.56 3.95 5.45
C TYR A 104 4.46 4.61 6.49
N PRO A 105 5.80 4.60 6.29
CA PRO A 105 6.77 4.89 7.34
C PRO A 105 6.97 6.38 7.64
N ASN A 106 6.22 7.29 7.02
CA ASN A 106 6.29 8.73 7.29
C ASN A 106 4.91 9.41 7.20
N SER A 107 4.84 10.68 7.63
CA SER A 107 3.58 11.40 7.76
C SER A 107 2.94 11.69 6.40
N THR A 108 3.76 12.01 5.39
CA THR A 108 3.33 12.26 4.00
C THR A 108 2.63 11.04 3.42
N ALA A 109 3.26 9.87 3.52
CA ALA A 109 2.73 8.60 3.00
C ALA A 109 1.42 8.22 3.70
N LEU A 110 1.36 8.37 5.03
CA LEU A 110 0.16 8.06 5.81
C LEU A 110 -1.01 9.02 5.49
N ALA A 111 -0.72 10.30 5.28
CA ALA A 111 -1.71 11.28 4.86
C ALA A 111 -2.24 11.00 3.44
N GLY A 112 -1.39 10.50 2.54
CA GLY A 112 -1.79 10.00 1.22
C GLY A 112 -2.78 8.83 1.32
N TYR A 113 -2.43 7.81 2.11
CA TYR A 113 -3.30 6.66 2.38
C TYR A 113 -4.68 7.07 2.91
N PHE A 114 -4.73 7.98 3.89
CA PHE A 114 -6.02 8.43 4.42
C PHE A 114 -6.85 9.23 3.41
N ARG A 115 -6.21 9.97 2.49
CA ARG A 115 -6.93 10.67 1.43
C ARG A 115 -7.62 9.66 0.52
N GLU A 116 -6.88 8.63 0.10
CA GLU A 116 -7.40 7.56 -0.74
C GLU A 116 -8.58 6.82 -0.07
N GLU A 117 -8.47 6.51 1.22
CA GLU A 117 -9.53 5.80 1.96
C GLU A 117 -10.77 6.63 2.28
N LEU A 118 -10.64 7.96 2.43
CA LEU A 118 -11.73 8.84 2.87
C LEU A 118 -12.41 9.62 1.74
N VAL A 119 -11.63 10.00 0.72
CA VAL A 119 -12.13 10.78 -0.42
C VAL A 119 -12.24 9.90 -1.67
N GLY A 120 -11.54 8.76 -1.69
CA GLY A 120 -11.31 7.96 -2.88
C GLY A 120 -10.08 8.48 -3.63
N ALA A 121 -9.40 7.60 -4.37
CA ALA A 121 -8.44 8.07 -5.36
C ALA A 121 -9.19 8.97 -6.38
N PRO A 122 -8.66 10.14 -6.78
CA PRO A 122 -9.04 10.67 -8.10
C PRO A 122 -8.75 9.52 -9.05
N THR A 123 -9.70 9.11 -9.89
CA THR A 123 -9.60 7.96 -10.80
C THR A 123 -8.27 8.01 -11.57
N ARG A 124 -7.24 7.48 -10.94
CA ARG A 124 -5.96 7.08 -11.45
C ARG A 124 -6.02 5.61 -11.16
N GLU A 125 -6.15 4.87 -12.24
CA GLU A 125 -6.03 3.44 -12.33
C GLU A 125 -4.72 3.03 -11.63
N THR A 126 -4.73 2.94 -10.30
CA THR A 126 -3.75 2.17 -9.57
C THR A 126 -4.20 0.73 -9.72
N GLU A 127 -3.29 -0.07 -10.26
CA GLU A 127 -3.37 -1.51 -10.41
C GLU A 127 -3.57 -2.17 -9.03
N GLN A 128 -4.79 -2.08 -8.50
CA GLN A 128 -5.34 -3.14 -7.69
C GLN A 128 -5.41 -4.37 -8.62
N PRO A 129 -5.11 -5.60 -8.17
CA PRO A 129 -5.38 -6.77 -8.98
C PRO A 129 -6.87 -6.74 -9.26
N VAL A 130 -7.22 -6.38 -10.49
CA VAL A 130 -8.60 -6.13 -10.86
C VAL A 130 -9.36 -7.40 -10.52
N ALA A 131 -10.37 -7.30 -9.66
CA ALA A 131 -11.20 -8.45 -9.32
C ALA A 131 -11.74 -9.13 -10.60
N GLY A 132 -11.80 -8.39 -11.71
CA GLY A 132 -12.05 -8.87 -13.06
C GLY A 132 -10.94 -9.74 -13.69
N GLU A 133 -9.64 -9.55 -13.44
CA GLU A 133 -8.57 -10.39 -14.02
C GLU A 133 -8.56 -11.76 -13.37
N ALA A 134 -8.67 -11.82 -12.04
CA ALA A 134 -8.79 -13.09 -11.33
C ALA A 134 -10.09 -13.82 -11.73
N GLU A 135 -11.14 -13.10 -12.13
CA GLU A 135 -12.36 -13.68 -12.67
C GLU A 135 -12.17 -14.16 -14.12
N ILE A 136 -11.54 -13.37 -15.00
CA ILE A 136 -11.20 -13.74 -16.38
C ILE A 136 -10.28 -14.97 -16.39
N GLN A 137 -9.24 -14.98 -15.55
CA GLN A 137 -8.31 -16.11 -15.45
C GLN A 137 -9.03 -17.37 -14.97
N ARG A 138 -9.94 -17.26 -14.00
CA ARG A 138 -10.77 -18.38 -13.54
C ARG A 138 -11.74 -18.87 -14.63
N VAL A 139 -12.37 -17.96 -15.36
CA VAL A 139 -13.28 -18.30 -16.46
C VAL A 139 -12.50 -18.99 -17.58
N VAL A 140 -11.37 -18.44 -18.02
CA VAL A 140 -10.51 -19.03 -19.05
C VAL A 140 -10.00 -20.40 -18.63
N ALA A 141 -9.57 -20.56 -17.37
CA ALA A 141 -9.13 -21.85 -16.82
C ALA A 141 -10.26 -22.91 -16.75
N SER A 142 -11.52 -22.46 -16.63
CA SER A 142 -12.69 -23.36 -16.58
C SER A 142 -13.18 -23.81 -17.97
N ILE A 143 -12.76 -23.14 -19.06
CA ILE A 143 -13.16 -23.50 -20.42
C ILE A 143 -12.38 -24.74 -20.88
N PRO A 144 -13.02 -25.83 -21.33
CA PRO A 144 -12.33 -27.00 -21.84
C PRO A 144 -11.41 -26.64 -23.02
N VAL A 145 -10.14 -27.07 -22.97
CA VAL A 145 -9.10 -26.78 -23.97
C VAL A 145 -9.54 -27.08 -25.41
N LYS A 146 -10.41 -28.08 -25.61
CA LYS A 146 -10.99 -28.41 -26.93
C LYS A 146 -11.83 -27.26 -27.53
N ARG A 147 -12.54 -26.48 -26.69
CA ARG A 147 -13.30 -25.31 -27.12
C ARG A 147 -12.38 -24.15 -27.50
N LEU A 148 -11.33 -23.91 -26.71
CA LEU A 148 -10.31 -22.90 -27.02
C LEU A 148 -9.59 -23.20 -28.34
N ARG A 149 -9.27 -24.47 -28.61
CA ARG A 149 -8.66 -24.91 -29.87
C ARG A 149 -9.59 -24.75 -31.08
N ARG A 150 -10.87 -25.11 -30.96
CA ARG A 150 -11.84 -24.96 -32.06
C ARG A 150 -12.12 -23.49 -32.41
N ALA A 151 -12.00 -22.61 -31.42
CA ALA A 151 -12.14 -21.16 -31.60
C ALA A 151 -10.84 -20.48 -32.06
N GLY A 152 -9.71 -21.20 -32.17
CA GLY A 152 -8.41 -20.64 -32.55
C GLY A 152 -7.73 -19.78 -31.47
N VAL A 153 -8.34 -19.64 -30.29
CA VAL A 153 -7.85 -18.81 -29.18
C VAL A 153 -6.63 -19.44 -28.50
N LEU A 154 -6.57 -20.78 -28.44
CA LEU A 154 -5.48 -21.49 -27.77
C LEU A 154 -4.11 -21.19 -28.40
N ASP A 155 -4.05 -21.15 -29.73
CA ASP A 155 -2.81 -20.85 -30.46
C ASP A 155 -2.36 -19.39 -30.24
N LEU A 156 -3.32 -18.47 -30.10
CA LEU A 156 -3.04 -17.06 -29.76
C LEU A 156 -2.52 -16.91 -28.33
N LEU A 157 -3.11 -17.65 -27.37
CA LEU A 157 -2.66 -17.65 -25.97
C LEU A 157 -1.28 -18.30 -25.82
N LEU A 158 -1.00 -19.39 -26.55
CA LEU A 158 0.32 -20.04 -26.53
C LEU A 158 1.38 -19.15 -27.17
N ARG A 159 1.05 -18.44 -28.27
CA ARG A 159 1.95 -17.45 -28.88
C ARG A 159 2.24 -16.31 -27.90
N LEU A 160 1.20 -15.75 -27.27
CA LEU A 160 1.34 -14.64 -26.33
C LEU A 160 2.14 -15.05 -25.08
N ALA A 161 1.89 -16.24 -24.53
CA ALA A 161 2.65 -16.74 -23.39
C ALA A 161 4.15 -16.87 -23.71
N ASN A 162 4.47 -17.31 -24.93
CA ASN A 162 5.85 -17.48 -25.39
C ASN A 162 6.54 -16.15 -25.76
N GLU A 163 5.80 -15.06 -25.96
CA GLU A 163 6.37 -13.71 -26.10
C GLU A 163 6.84 -13.16 -24.74
N THR A 164 6.17 -13.52 -23.64
CA THR A 164 6.61 -13.15 -22.28
C THR A 164 7.87 -13.90 -21.82
N ASP A 165 8.06 -15.15 -22.27
CA ASP A 165 9.33 -15.88 -22.05
C ASP A 165 10.50 -15.26 -22.85
N GLY A 166 10.22 -14.42 -23.84
CA GLY A 166 11.21 -13.71 -24.64
C GLY A 166 11.89 -12.53 -23.93
N ILE A 167 11.36 -12.08 -22.78
CA ILE A 167 12.00 -11.00 -21.98
C ILE A 167 13.18 -11.56 -21.15
N GLY A 168 13.41 -12.88 -21.15
CA GLY A 168 14.53 -13.52 -20.44
C GLY A 168 15.56 -14.23 -21.33
N ALA A 169 15.42 -14.21 -22.66
CA ALA A 169 16.29 -14.99 -23.56
C ALA A 169 17.50 -14.22 -24.11
N ASP A 170 17.52 -12.88 -24.03
CA ASP A 170 18.62 -12.06 -24.59
C ASP A 170 19.84 -11.90 -23.66
N GLU A 171 19.72 -12.23 -22.37
CA GLU A 171 20.85 -12.12 -21.41
C GLU A 171 21.78 -13.36 -21.48
N GLN A 172 21.24 -14.54 -21.81
CA GLN A 172 22.02 -15.78 -21.86
C GLN A 172 22.84 -15.95 -23.13
N THR A 173 22.51 -15.23 -24.21
CA THR A 173 23.36 -15.18 -25.41
C THR A 173 24.60 -14.31 -25.14
N ARG A 174 24.47 -13.20 -24.41
CA ARG A 174 25.63 -12.35 -24.05
C ARG A 174 26.58 -13.00 -23.03
N GLU A 175 26.05 -13.73 -22.04
CA GLU A 175 26.91 -14.42 -21.06
C GLU A 175 27.65 -15.64 -21.63
N LYS A 176 27.05 -16.37 -22.60
CA LYS A 176 27.74 -17.49 -23.26
C LYS A 176 28.87 -17.03 -24.17
N ASP A 177 28.71 -15.88 -24.83
CA ASP A 177 29.74 -15.33 -25.70
C ASP A 177 30.96 -14.84 -24.88
N LEU A 178 30.76 -14.27 -23.69
CA LEU A 178 31.83 -13.82 -22.79
C LEU A 178 32.75 -14.95 -22.30
N ALA A 179 32.25 -16.17 -22.21
CA ALA A 179 33.04 -17.32 -21.74
C ALA A 179 33.94 -17.94 -22.81
N GLU A 180 33.67 -17.66 -24.10
CA GLU A 180 34.50 -18.11 -25.24
C GLU A 180 35.44 -17.01 -25.78
N MET A 181 35.29 -15.76 -25.33
CA MET A 181 36.19 -14.65 -25.72
C MET A 181 37.62 -14.91 -25.26
N ASP A 182 38.58 -14.68 -26.16
CA ASP A 182 39.98 -14.74 -25.77
C ASP A 182 40.36 -13.57 -24.84
N LEU A 183 41.47 -13.73 -24.14
CA LEU A 183 41.95 -12.78 -23.14
C LEU A 183 42.33 -11.42 -23.76
N GLU A 184 42.61 -11.40 -25.07
CA GLU A 184 43.01 -10.22 -25.85
C GLU A 184 41.77 -9.39 -26.27
N ASP A 185 40.66 -10.04 -26.58
CA ASP A 185 39.36 -9.41 -26.88
C ASP A 185 38.73 -8.76 -25.63
N LEU A 186 38.87 -9.39 -24.47
CA LEU A 186 38.40 -8.84 -23.18
C LEU A 186 39.16 -7.56 -22.78
N VAL A 187 40.45 -7.49 -23.09
CA VAL A 187 41.28 -6.30 -22.79
C VAL A 187 40.89 -5.13 -23.69
N ASN A 188 40.61 -5.38 -24.97
CA ASN A 188 40.14 -4.32 -25.87
C ASN A 188 38.75 -3.79 -25.46
N ALA A 189 37.83 -4.65 -25.04
CA ALA A 189 36.50 -4.22 -24.59
C ALA A 189 36.58 -3.31 -23.34
N ALA A 190 37.44 -3.63 -22.38
CA ALA A 190 37.60 -2.85 -21.15
C ALA A 190 38.30 -1.49 -21.35
N LEU A 191 39.05 -1.33 -22.45
CA LEU A 191 39.77 -0.09 -22.77
C LEU A 191 38.94 0.93 -23.57
N LEU A 192 37.77 0.55 -24.09
CA LEU A 192 36.89 1.47 -24.81
C LEU A 192 35.87 2.21 -23.92
N ASP A 193 35.69 1.80 -22.67
CA ASP A 193 34.70 2.40 -21.74
C ASP A 193 35.26 3.57 -20.89
N ASP A 194 36.49 4.04 -21.14
CA ASP A 194 37.15 5.09 -20.33
C ASP A 194 37.25 6.47 -21.04
N ASP A 195 36.44 6.70 -22.09
CA ASP A 195 36.29 8.01 -22.74
C ASP A 195 34.79 8.42 -22.84
N GLU A 196 34.21 8.87 -21.72
CA GLU A 196 33.22 9.97 -21.65
C GLU A 196 33.19 10.66 -20.27
#